data_AF-A0A1V3HBY0-F1
#
_entry.id   AF-A0A1V3HBY0-F1
#
_cell.length_a   1.000
_cell.length_b   1.000
_cell.length_c   1.000
_cell.angle_alpha   90.00
_cell.angle_beta   90.00
_cell.angle_gamma   90.00
#
_symmetry.space_group_name_H-M   'P 1'
#
loop_
_entity.id
_entity.type
_entity.pdbx_description
1 polymer ?
#
loop_
_entity_poly.entity_id
_entity_poly.type
_entity_poly.pdbx_seq_one_letter_code
_entity_poly.pdbx_strand_id
1 'polypeptide(L)'
;MALWGGRFSQAADKRFQAFNDSLRFDYRLAEQDIVGSIAWSKALRSVGVLSEDEQQQLELALNELKLSVMENPEQILNSEAEDIHSWVEQQLIDKVGDLGKKLHTGRSRNDQVATDLKLWCRQQGQQILLSLDKLQQQLVDVAGQHHGTVLPGYTHLQRAQPVTFAHWCLAYLEMFERDTTRLQDALSRLDTCPLGSGALAGTAYPIDRDALAQNLGFRRATRNSLDSVSDRDHVMEMMSAASMSMLHLSRMAEDMIFYNSGESGFIELADTVTSGSSLMPQKKNPDALELIRGRTGRVYGSLSAMMMTVKALPLAYNKDMQEDKEGLFDAMDTWHDCLDMAALCFEGITIHKDKTLQAAQQGHANATELADYLVSKGIPFREAHHIVGVAVVSAIEQGCALEALPLETLQQFSPVIEDDVYAMLTIESCLAQRRALGGVAPEQVSFAIQEAQKRLDKRFTPKVTVRSARLTDLDTIEGMVVYWAKLGENLPRDRHELVRNIGLFAVSEHQGDLTGCGSLYIYDSGLAEIRSLGVEAGWQRQGHGTALMMHLIKKAKQMAIEQVFVLTRVPEFFTQLGFTPVSKSQLPEKVMKDCEICPRFHACDEVALTYNITGPATISTFSHAAVE
;
A
#
# COMPACT_ATOMS: atom_id res chain seq x y z
N MET A 1 20.48 5.74 33.78
CA MET A 1 19.95 5.26 35.09
C MET A 1 18.58 4.66 34.81
N ALA A 2 18.29 3.43 35.22
CA ALA A 2 17.00 2.80 34.92
C ALA A 2 15.83 3.60 35.54
N LEU A 3 14.73 3.76 34.82
CA LEU A 3 13.56 4.57 35.23
C LEU A 3 12.88 4.05 36.50
N TRP A 4 13.16 2.81 36.87
CA TRP A 4 12.61 2.10 38.01
C TRP A 4 13.74 1.64 38.97
N GLY A 5 14.66 2.54 39.35
CA GLY A 5 15.82 2.17 40.19
C GLY A 5 15.62 2.27 41.71
N GLY A 6 14.73 3.15 42.19
CA GLY A 6 14.69 3.53 43.62
C GLY A 6 14.27 2.43 44.60
N ARG A 7 13.73 1.31 44.10
CA ARG A 7 13.27 0.16 44.91
C ARG A 7 14.29 -0.98 45.00
N PHE A 8 15.39 -0.93 44.25
CA PHE A 8 16.34 -2.04 44.14
C PHE A 8 17.61 -1.76 44.95
N SER A 9 18.08 -2.77 45.67
CA SER A 9 19.30 -2.70 46.50
C SER A 9 20.56 -3.17 45.78
N GLN A 10 20.42 -3.75 44.58
CA GLN A 10 21.52 -4.29 43.76
C GLN A 10 21.27 -3.97 42.28
N ALA A 11 22.35 -3.95 41.50
CA ALA A 11 22.27 -3.85 40.04
C ALA A 11 21.71 -5.14 39.42
N ALA A 12 21.08 -5.01 38.25
CA ALA A 12 20.60 -6.16 37.48
C ALA A 12 21.75 -7.04 36.98
N ASP A 13 21.51 -8.36 36.88
CA ASP A 13 22.42 -9.28 36.20
C ASP A 13 22.44 -8.98 34.69
N LYS A 14 23.62 -8.97 34.07
CA LYS A 14 23.77 -8.64 32.64
C LYS A 14 22.98 -9.58 31.72
N ARG A 15 22.80 -10.85 32.10
CA ARG A 15 22.01 -11.81 31.31
C ARG A 15 20.52 -11.49 31.40
N PHE A 16 20.07 -11.07 32.58
CA PHE A 16 18.69 -10.63 32.75
C PHE A 16 18.42 -9.35 31.95
N GLN A 17 19.35 -8.39 31.98
CA GLN A 17 19.26 -7.18 31.17
C GLN A 17 19.12 -7.52 29.67
N ALA A 18 20.03 -8.33 29.12
CA ALA A 18 19.97 -8.73 27.72
C ALA A 18 18.67 -9.48 27.32
N PHE A 19 18.06 -10.20 28.28
CA PHE A 19 16.79 -10.91 28.07
C PHE A 19 15.56 -9.99 28.20
N ASN A 20 15.63 -8.96 29.04
CA ASN A 20 14.53 -8.04 29.35
C ASN A 20 14.45 -6.82 28.42
N ASP A 21 15.59 -6.34 27.96
CA ASP A 21 15.69 -5.12 27.18
C ASP A 21 15.04 -5.32 25.80
N SER A 22 14.41 -4.28 25.27
CA SER A 22 13.71 -4.31 23.98
C SER A 22 14.26 -3.35 22.94
N LEU A 23 15.25 -2.51 23.28
CA LEU A 23 15.81 -1.49 22.40
C LEU A 23 16.25 -2.04 21.03
N ARG A 24 16.78 -3.27 20.98
CA ARG A 24 17.25 -3.92 19.74
C ARG A 24 16.15 -4.07 18.66
N PHE A 25 14.88 -4.03 19.03
CA PHE A 25 13.75 -4.15 18.11
C PHE A 25 12.74 -3.02 18.24
N ASP A 26 12.49 -2.49 19.45
CA ASP A 26 11.50 -1.43 19.65
C ASP A 26 11.99 -0.03 19.26
N TYR A 27 13.27 0.12 18.88
CA TYR A 27 13.78 1.35 18.25
C TYR A 27 12.96 1.73 17.00
N ARG A 28 12.31 0.76 16.35
CA ARG A 28 11.38 0.99 15.22
C ARG A 28 10.16 1.83 15.58
N LEU A 29 9.87 2.04 16.86
CA LEU A 29 8.79 2.87 17.36
C LEU A 29 9.22 4.31 17.71
N ALA A 30 10.47 4.70 17.44
CA ALA A 30 11.03 5.98 17.86
C ALA A 30 10.20 7.19 17.38
N GLU A 31 9.80 7.20 16.10
CA GLU A 31 8.98 8.29 15.56
C GLU A 31 7.61 8.35 16.26
N GLN A 32 7.00 7.20 16.53
CA GLN A 32 5.69 7.12 17.17
C GLN A 32 5.77 7.55 18.65
N ASP A 33 6.80 7.14 19.39
CA ASP A 33 7.04 7.56 20.78
C ASP A 33 7.21 9.09 20.86
N ILE A 34 8.00 9.68 19.94
CA ILE A 34 8.24 11.12 19.91
C ILE A 34 6.96 11.89 19.59
N VAL A 35 6.18 11.45 18.58
CA VAL A 35 4.89 12.07 18.23
C VAL A 35 3.88 11.92 19.38
N GLY A 36 3.81 10.75 19.99
CA GLY A 36 3.01 10.49 21.19
C GLY A 36 3.37 11.41 22.35
N SER A 37 4.67 11.64 22.54
CA SER A 37 5.23 12.53 23.56
C SER A 37 4.92 14.01 23.30
N ILE A 38 4.95 14.46 22.04
CA ILE A 38 4.51 15.83 21.68
C ILE A 38 3.04 16.03 22.05
N ALA A 39 2.16 15.09 21.67
CA ALA A 39 0.73 15.18 21.99
C ALA A 39 0.48 15.15 23.51
N TRP A 40 1.22 14.32 24.24
CA TRP A 40 1.14 14.25 25.69
C TRP A 40 1.57 15.57 26.36
N SER A 41 2.61 16.23 25.87
CA SER A 41 3.03 17.55 26.38
C SER A 41 1.90 18.59 26.28
N LYS A 42 1.13 18.57 25.18
CA LYS A 42 -0.04 19.46 24.97
C LYS A 42 -1.17 19.13 25.94
N ALA A 43 -1.39 17.84 26.23
CA ALA A 43 -2.35 17.40 27.24
C ALA A 43 -1.95 17.83 28.66
N LEU A 44 -0.68 17.76 29.02
CA LEU A 44 -0.20 18.24 30.33
C LEU A 44 -0.34 19.76 30.49
N ARG A 45 -0.14 20.50 29.40
CA ARG A 45 -0.37 21.95 29.36
C ARG A 45 -1.84 22.31 29.55
N SER A 46 -2.78 21.53 28.97
CA SER A 46 -4.21 21.81 29.12
C SER A 46 -4.74 21.62 30.56
N VAL A 47 -4.07 20.80 31.37
CA VAL A 47 -4.41 20.59 32.79
C VAL A 47 -3.48 21.34 33.76
N GLY A 48 -2.63 22.24 33.27
CA GLY A 48 -1.79 23.12 34.08
C GLY A 48 -0.59 22.44 34.75
N VAL A 49 -0.19 21.24 34.30
CA VAL A 49 1.06 20.59 34.75
C VAL A 49 2.30 21.23 34.12
N LEU A 50 2.15 21.65 32.86
CA LEU A 50 3.16 22.43 32.12
C LEU A 50 2.62 23.82 31.83
N SER A 51 3.50 24.82 31.93
CA SER A 51 3.25 26.14 31.34
C SER A 51 3.36 26.10 29.81
N GLU A 52 2.91 27.17 29.15
CA GLU A 52 3.04 27.33 27.70
C GLU A 52 4.49 27.22 27.22
N ASP A 53 5.40 27.93 27.89
CA ASP A 53 6.82 27.97 27.56
C ASP A 53 7.48 26.59 27.75
N GLU A 54 7.18 25.91 28.87
CA GLU A 54 7.66 24.54 29.11
C GLU A 54 7.18 23.56 28.03
N GLN A 55 5.94 23.66 27.59
CA GLN A 55 5.40 22.80 26.53
C GLN A 55 6.08 23.08 25.18
N GLN A 56 6.27 24.35 24.82
CA GLN A 56 6.94 24.74 23.58
C GLN A 56 8.41 24.29 23.56
N GLN A 57 9.13 24.40 24.67
CA GLN A 57 10.51 23.90 24.80
C GLN A 57 10.59 22.38 24.62
N LEU A 58 9.67 21.62 25.22
CA LEU A 58 9.59 20.17 25.02
C LEU A 58 9.27 19.80 23.57
N GLU A 59 8.29 20.46 22.94
CA GLU A 59 7.92 20.20 21.55
C GLU A 59 9.06 20.53 20.58
N LEU A 60 9.80 21.62 20.81
CA LEU A 60 10.98 21.96 20.00
C LEU A 60 12.06 20.86 20.11
N ALA A 61 12.41 20.47 21.34
CA ALA A 61 13.41 19.43 21.57
C ALA A 61 13.01 18.06 20.99
N LEU A 62 11.73 17.69 21.11
CA LEU A 62 11.18 16.47 20.51
C LEU A 62 11.20 16.50 18.98
N ASN A 63 10.89 17.65 18.36
CA ASN A 63 10.96 17.79 16.90
C ASN A 63 12.41 17.72 16.39
N GLU A 64 13.37 18.34 17.08
CA GLU A 64 14.79 18.19 16.77
C GLU A 64 15.24 16.72 16.88
N LEU A 65 14.83 16.03 17.95
CA LEU A 65 15.13 14.61 18.13
C LEU A 65 14.50 13.76 17.02
N LYS A 66 13.26 14.05 16.62
CA LYS A 66 12.58 13.37 15.52
C LYS A 66 13.37 13.48 14.22
N LEU A 67 13.81 14.69 13.86
CA LEU A 67 14.61 14.91 12.65
C LEU A 67 15.92 14.10 12.70
N SER A 68 16.60 14.10 13.84
CA SER A 68 17.81 13.30 14.02
C SER A 68 17.56 11.80 13.86
N VAL A 69 16.47 11.28 14.43
CA VAL A 69 16.06 9.86 14.28
C VAL A 69 15.74 9.53 12.83
N MET A 70 15.07 10.41 12.10
CA MET A 70 14.75 10.21 10.68
C MET A 70 16.01 10.21 9.80
N GLU A 71 17.01 11.02 10.12
CA GLU A 71 18.29 11.07 9.40
C GLU A 71 19.15 9.83 9.67
N ASN A 72 19.17 9.35 10.92
CA ASN A 72 19.96 8.19 11.33
C ASN A 72 19.27 7.41 12.45
N PRO A 73 18.40 6.44 12.13
CA PRO A 73 17.69 5.65 13.15
C PRO A 73 18.63 4.68 13.90
N GLU A 74 19.71 4.22 13.27
CA GLU A 74 20.66 3.27 13.87
C GLU A 74 21.43 3.87 15.05
N GLN A 75 21.48 5.21 15.17
CA GLN A 75 22.12 5.86 16.32
C GLN A 75 21.54 5.40 17.67
N ILE A 76 20.26 5.00 17.69
CA ILE A 76 19.55 4.53 18.88
C ILE A 76 20.21 3.25 19.42
N LEU A 77 20.64 2.35 18.53
CA LEU A 77 21.22 1.05 18.88
C LEU A 77 22.60 1.15 19.53
N ASN A 78 23.24 2.33 19.50
CA ASN A 78 24.50 2.58 20.21
C ASN A 78 24.30 2.89 21.71
N SER A 79 23.06 3.01 22.17
CA SER A 79 22.73 3.29 23.56
C SER A 79 22.62 2.03 24.41
N GLU A 80 22.88 2.16 25.72
CA GLU A 80 22.60 1.13 26.74
C GLU A 80 21.20 1.30 27.37
N ALA A 81 20.29 2.04 26.73
CA ALA A 81 18.92 2.18 27.21
C ALA A 81 18.16 0.83 27.15
N GLU A 82 17.26 0.61 28.11
CA GLU A 82 16.45 -0.63 28.16
C GLU A 82 15.51 -0.75 26.96
N ASP A 83 14.88 0.37 26.58
CA ASP A 83 13.84 0.47 25.56
C ASP A 83 13.85 1.85 24.89
N ILE A 84 13.12 1.98 23.78
CA ILE A 84 13.01 3.24 23.05
C ILE A 84 12.49 4.39 23.92
N HIS A 85 11.55 4.11 24.82
CA HIS A 85 10.94 5.13 25.65
C HIS A 85 11.95 5.73 26.65
N SER A 86 12.81 4.88 27.23
CA SER A 86 13.92 5.30 28.09
C SER A 86 14.98 6.06 27.32
N TRP A 87 15.25 5.66 26.08
CA TRP A 87 16.15 6.37 25.19
C TRP A 87 15.65 7.78 24.89
N VAL A 88 14.39 7.94 24.46
CA VAL A 88 13.78 9.25 24.18
C VAL A 88 13.83 10.14 25.42
N GLU A 89 13.47 9.60 26.59
CA GLU A 89 13.50 10.36 27.84
C GLU A 89 14.92 10.82 28.22
N GLN A 90 15.93 9.96 28.04
CA GLN A 90 17.34 10.34 28.28
C GLN A 90 17.78 11.46 27.33
N GLN A 91 17.51 11.33 26.04
CA GLN A 91 17.83 12.37 25.06
C GLN A 91 17.15 13.70 25.39
N LEU A 92 15.90 13.64 25.86
CA LEU A 92 15.15 14.82 26.25
C LEU A 92 15.70 15.47 27.52
N ILE A 93 16.08 14.68 28.53
CA ILE A 93 16.71 15.18 29.75
C ILE A 93 18.08 15.81 29.44
N ASP A 94 18.87 15.21 28.56
CA ASP A 94 20.17 15.78 28.16
C ASP A 94 20.00 17.14 27.47
N LYS A 95 18.87 17.34 26.77
CA LYS A 95 18.55 18.58 26.05
C LYS A 95 17.93 19.66 26.93
N VAL A 96 16.93 19.33 27.77
CA VAL A 96 16.11 20.30 28.51
C VAL A 96 16.15 20.10 30.04
N GLY A 97 17.00 19.22 30.55
CA GLY A 97 17.20 18.99 31.98
C GLY A 97 15.98 18.39 32.68
N ASP A 98 15.68 18.90 33.88
CA ASP A 98 14.56 18.40 34.70
C ASP A 98 13.19 18.59 34.05
N LEU A 99 13.06 19.48 33.07
CA LEU A 99 11.84 19.62 32.26
C LEU A 99 11.52 18.32 31.51
N GLY A 100 12.53 17.60 31.02
CA GLY A 100 12.35 16.30 30.37
C GLY A 100 11.70 15.26 31.30
N LYS A 101 12.03 15.31 32.60
CA LYS A 101 11.45 14.43 33.63
C LYS A 101 9.98 14.75 33.91
N LYS A 102 9.54 15.99 33.71
CA LYS A 102 8.13 16.37 33.89
C LYS A 102 7.21 15.72 32.85
N LEU A 103 7.72 15.40 31.66
CA LEU A 103 6.90 14.88 30.56
C LEU A 103 6.19 13.56 30.92
N HIS A 104 6.80 12.71 31.75
CA HIS A 104 6.19 11.43 32.12
C HIS A 104 5.06 11.55 33.17
N THR A 105 4.77 12.76 33.66
CA THR A 105 3.71 13.00 34.66
C THR A 105 2.38 12.44 34.17
N GLY A 106 1.71 11.60 34.96
CA GLY A 106 0.38 11.06 34.65
C GLY A 106 0.32 10.03 33.53
N ARG A 107 1.47 9.62 32.96
CA ARG A 107 1.62 8.61 31.89
C ARG A 107 2.26 7.34 32.44
N SER A 108 2.12 6.22 31.74
CA SER A 108 2.84 4.98 32.00
C SER A 108 3.49 4.46 30.71
N ARG A 109 4.46 3.56 30.82
CA ARG A 109 4.94 2.81 29.64
C ARG A 109 3.84 1.92 29.06
N ASN A 110 2.87 1.48 29.86
CA ASN A 110 1.81 0.58 29.41
C ASN A 110 0.87 1.24 28.38
N ASP A 111 0.39 2.45 28.65
CA ASP A 111 -0.46 3.19 27.71
C ASP A 111 0.35 3.89 26.61
N GLN A 112 1.61 4.23 26.89
CA GLN A 112 2.54 4.76 25.89
C GLN A 112 2.84 3.72 24.79
N VAL A 113 3.37 2.54 25.15
CA VAL A 113 3.73 1.51 24.15
C VAL A 113 2.52 1.03 23.36
N ALA A 114 1.34 0.97 23.99
CA ALA A 114 0.09 0.63 23.31
C ALA A 114 -0.32 1.72 22.29
N THR A 115 -0.01 2.99 22.56
CA THR A 115 -0.23 4.10 21.63
C THR A 115 0.75 4.03 20.48
N ASP A 116 2.03 3.85 20.78
CA ASP A 116 3.11 3.83 19.79
C ASP A 116 2.92 2.69 18.79
N LEU A 117 2.56 1.50 19.29
CA LEU A 117 2.29 0.34 18.45
C LEU A 117 1.06 0.55 17.54
N LYS A 118 -0.03 1.16 18.04
CA LYS A 118 -1.21 1.46 17.19
C LYS A 118 -0.90 2.51 16.13
N LEU A 119 -0.10 3.54 16.45
CA LEU A 119 0.38 4.51 15.47
C LEU A 119 1.24 3.83 14.38
N TRP A 120 2.12 2.92 14.78
CA TRP A 120 2.96 2.15 13.86
C TRP A 120 2.11 1.23 12.97
N CYS A 121 1.17 0.46 13.55
CA CYS A 121 0.25 -0.40 12.81
C CYS A 121 -0.56 0.40 11.78
N ARG A 122 -1.01 1.61 12.13
CA ARG A 122 -1.74 2.48 11.21
C ARG A 122 -0.88 2.88 10.01
N GLN A 123 0.36 3.29 10.24
CA GLN A 123 1.29 3.66 9.16
C GLN A 123 1.62 2.46 8.26
N GLN A 124 1.99 1.33 8.85
CA GLN A 124 2.34 0.12 8.11
C GLN A 124 1.16 -0.47 7.34
N GLY A 125 -0.03 -0.46 7.93
CA GLY A 125 -1.24 -0.88 7.26
C GLY A 125 -1.53 -0.03 6.01
N GLN A 126 -1.27 1.28 6.04
CA GLN A 126 -1.41 2.12 4.84
C GLN A 126 -0.37 1.75 3.77
N GLN A 127 0.89 1.51 4.14
CA GLN A 127 1.93 1.09 3.18
C GLN A 127 1.56 -0.24 2.50
N ILE A 128 1.07 -1.21 3.26
CA ILE A 128 0.66 -2.52 2.72
C ILE A 128 -0.57 -2.40 1.80
N LEU A 129 -1.52 -1.52 2.12
CA LEU A 129 -2.66 -1.24 1.22
C LEU A 129 -2.17 -0.74 -0.15
N LEU A 130 -1.11 0.05 -0.18
CA LEU A 130 -0.52 0.57 -1.41
C LEU A 130 0.20 -0.53 -2.21
N SER A 131 0.94 -1.42 -1.55
CA SER A 131 1.52 -2.60 -2.22
C SER A 131 0.46 -3.54 -2.76
N LEU A 132 -0.66 -3.73 -2.04
CA LEU A 132 -1.82 -4.48 -2.54
C LEU A 132 -2.42 -3.82 -3.79
N ASP A 133 -2.65 -2.50 -3.75
CA ASP A 133 -3.18 -1.75 -4.90
C ASP A 133 -2.21 -1.82 -6.10
N LYS A 134 -0.90 -1.74 -5.88
CA LYS A 134 0.14 -1.90 -6.91
C LYS A 134 0.09 -3.29 -7.56
N LEU A 135 0.04 -4.36 -6.77
CA LEU A 135 -0.08 -5.72 -7.28
C LEU A 135 -1.40 -5.93 -8.04
N GLN A 136 -2.52 -5.44 -7.50
CA GLN A 136 -3.81 -5.51 -8.18
C GLN A 136 -3.79 -4.76 -9.51
N GLN A 137 -3.17 -3.57 -9.59
CA GLN A 137 -3.03 -2.83 -10.84
C GLN A 137 -2.19 -3.60 -11.86
N GLN A 138 -1.05 -4.21 -11.46
CA GLN A 138 -0.25 -5.04 -12.36
C GLN A 138 -1.05 -6.23 -12.91
N LEU A 139 -1.86 -6.88 -12.08
CA LEU A 139 -2.75 -7.97 -12.52
C LEU A 139 -3.80 -7.48 -13.54
N VAL A 140 -4.37 -6.29 -13.34
CA VAL A 140 -5.31 -5.69 -14.32
C VAL A 140 -4.61 -5.38 -15.63
N ASP A 141 -3.42 -4.79 -15.59
CA ASP A 141 -2.66 -4.41 -16.77
C ASP A 141 -2.28 -5.64 -17.61
N VAL A 142 -1.75 -6.68 -16.96
CA VAL A 142 -1.43 -7.97 -17.62
C VAL A 142 -2.69 -8.65 -18.13
N ALA A 143 -3.80 -8.63 -17.39
CA ALA A 143 -5.08 -9.14 -17.87
C ALA A 143 -5.58 -8.39 -19.11
N GLY A 144 -5.39 -7.06 -19.17
CA GLY A 144 -5.71 -6.24 -20.34
C GLY A 144 -4.87 -6.63 -21.56
N GLN A 145 -3.56 -6.82 -21.38
CA GLN A 145 -2.63 -7.21 -22.45
C GLN A 145 -2.89 -8.64 -22.97
N HIS A 146 -3.31 -9.54 -22.08
CA HIS A 146 -3.54 -10.95 -22.36
C HIS A 146 -5.02 -11.36 -22.35
N HIS A 147 -5.92 -10.41 -22.64
CA HIS A 147 -7.38 -10.59 -22.59
C HIS A 147 -7.88 -11.86 -23.31
N GLY A 148 -7.44 -12.06 -24.55
CA GLY A 148 -7.79 -13.24 -25.36
C GLY A 148 -6.75 -14.37 -25.37
N THR A 149 -5.73 -14.31 -24.51
CA THR A 149 -4.70 -15.37 -24.50
C THR A 149 -5.26 -16.61 -23.80
N VAL A 150 -5.56 -17.65 -24.58
CA VAL A 150 -6.08 -18.93 -24.07
C VAL A 150 -5.07 -19.56 -23.11
N LEU A 151 -5.58 -20.14 -22.03
CA LEU A 151 -4.83 -20.92 -21.04
C LEU A 151 -5.64 -22.19 -20.72
N PRO A 152 -5.03 -23.39 -20.60
CA PRO A 152 -5.76 -24.54 -20.09
C PRO A 152 -6.18 -24.29 -18.63
N GLY A 153 -7.47 -24.45 -18.32
CA GLY A 153 -7.96 -24.43 -16.94
C GLY A 153 -7.63 -25.73 -16.23
N TYR A 154 -7.41 -25.66 -14.92
CA TYR A 154 -6.99 -26.82 -14.12
C TYR A 154 -7.91 -27.09 -12.94
N THR A 155 -8.22 -28.37 -12.75
CA THR A 155 -8.75 -28.92 -11.49
C THR A 155 -7.98 -30.19 -11.18
N HIS A 156 -7.47 -30.36 -9.97
CA HIS A 156 -6.56 -31.48 -9.62
C HIS A 156 -5.29 -31.53 -10.47
N LEU A 157 -4.83 -30.38 -10.97
CA LEU A 157 -3.74 -30.26 -11.96
C LEU A 157 -4.00 -31.03 -13.28
N GLN A 158 -5.23 -31.49 -13.51
CA GLN A 158 -5.69 -32.04 -14.77
C GLN A 158 -6.32 -30.94 -15.62
N ARG A 159 -6.07 -30.99 -16.93
CA ARG A 159 -6.70 -30.07 -17.88
C ARG A 159 -8.20 -30.26 -17.84
N ALA A 160 -8.92 -29.19 -17.52
CA ALA A 160 -10.37 -29.16 -17.41
C ALA A 160 -10.95 -28.46 -18.64
N GLN A 161 -11.36 -27.20 -18.53
CA GLN A 161 -11.92 -26.41 -19.62
C GLN A 161 -10.95 -25.28 -20.01
N PRO A 162 -10.92 -24.82 -21.26
CA PRO A 162 -10.15 -23.66 -21.65
C PRO A 162 -10.60 -22.42 -20.87
N VAL A 163 -9.65 -21.62 -20.43
CA VAL A 163 -9.84 -20.29 -19.85
C VAL A 163 -8.93 -19.30 -20.57
N THR A 164 -8.79 -18.08 -20.06
CA THR A 164 -7.77 -17.13 -20.53
C THR A 164 -6.81 -16.77 -19.40
N PHE A 165 -5.59 -16.36 -19.76
CA PHE A 165 -4.61 -15.86 -18.80
C PHE A 165 -5.15 -14.64 -18.04
N ALA A 166 -5.90 -13.77 -18.72
CA ALA A 166 -6.60 -12.66 -18.08
C ALA A 166 -7.60 -13.14 -17.01
N HIS A 167 -8.39 -14.17 -17.29
CA HIS A 167 -9.32 -14.73 -16.31
C HIS A 167 -8.60 -15.31 -15.08
N TRP A 168 -7.43 -15.92 -15.28
CA TRP A 168 -6.56 -16.38 -14.20
C TRP A 168 -5.99 -15.22 -13.36
N CYS A 169 -5.52 -14.14 -13.98
CA CYS A 169 -5.07 -12.93 -13.27
C CYS A 169 -6.19 -12.33 -12.40
N LEU A 170 -7.39 -12.24 -12.96
CA LEU A 170 -8.55 -11.68 -12.26
C LEU A 170 -9.01 -12.54 -11.07
N ALA A 171 -8.76 -13.86 -11.11
CA ALA A 171 -9.03 -14.72 -9.97
C ALA A 171 -8.19 -14.33 -8.75
N TYR A 172 -6.90 -14.03 -8.94
CA TYR A 172 -6.01 -13.54 -7.87
C TYR A 172 -6.33 -12.11 -7.45
N LEU A 173 -6.69 -11.24 -8.40
CA LEU A 173 -7.14 -9.89 -8.10
C LEU A 173 -8.31 -9.87 -7.10
N GLU A 174 -9.27 -10.78 -7.23
CA GLU A 174 -10.39 -10.92 -6.31
C GLU A 174 -9.97 -11.52 -4.95
N MET A 175 -8.89 -12.31 -4.89
CA MET A 175 -8.32 -12.74 -3.60
C MET A 175 -7.72 -11.56 -2.85
N PHE A 176 -6.90 -10.76 -3.52
CA PHE A 176 -6.27 -9.57 -2.95
C PHE A 176 -7.28 -8.46 -2.62
N GLU A 177 -8.40 -8.39 -3.35
CA GLU A 177 -9.52 -7.51 -2.99
C GLU A 177 -10.06 -7.77 -1.58
N ARG A 178 -10.20 -9.05 -1.24
CA ARG A 178 -10.63 -9.45 0.11
C ARG A 178 -9.55 -9.17 1.15
N ASP A 179 -8.28 -9.17 0.78
CA ASP A 179 -7.18 -8.82 1.68
C ASP A 179 -7.17 -7.31 1.96
N THR A 180 -7.36 -6.48 0.93
CA THR A 180 -7.52 -5.03 1.04
C THR A 180 -8.65 -4.67 2.00
N THR A 181 -9.83 -5.25 1.83
CA THR A 181 -10.99 -4.96 2.70
C THR A 181 -10.78 -5.45 4.13
N ARG A 182 -10.16 -6.62 4.35
CA ARG A 182 -9.80 -7.09 5.71
C ARG A 182 -8.85 -6.14 6.42
N LEU A 183 -7.82 -5.66 5.71
CA LEU A 183 -6.84 -4.73 6.26
C LEU A 183 -7.48 -3.37 6.57
N GLN A 184 -8.35 -2.85 5.70
CA GLN A 184 -9.12 -1.64 5.96
C GLN A 184 -10.00 -1.75 7.21
N ASP A 185 -10.68 -2.89 7.38
CA ASP A 185 -11.51 -3.14 8.56
C ASP A 185 -10.68 -3.24 9.85
N ALA A 186 -9.51 -3.91 9.79
CA ALA A 186 -8.57 -3.98 10.90
C ALA A 186 -8.05 -2.59 11.30
N LEU A 187 -7.66 -1.77 10.31
CA LEU A 187 -7.24 -0.38 10.51
C LEU A 187 -8.36 0.46 11.13
N SER A 188 -9.62 0.25 10.72
CA SER A 188 -10.75 0.97 11.32
C SER A 188 -11.02 0.58 12.77
N ARG A 189 -10.75 -0.68 13.16
CA ARG A 189 -10.90 -1.15 14.55
C ARG A 189 -9.76 -0.67 15.44
N LEU A 190 -8.51 -0.73 14.97
CA LEU A 190 -7.34 -0.30 15.74
C LEU A 190 -7.28 1.21 15.95
N ASP A 191 -8.03 1.99 15.16
CA ASP A 191 -8.13 3.45 15.23
C ASP A 191 -8.85 3.97 16.50
N THR A 192 -8.27 3.68 17.66
CA THR A 192 -8.70 4.09 18.99
C THR A 192 -7.47 4.36 19.87
N CYS A 193 -7.41 5.54 20.49
CA CYS A 193 -6.25 5.99 21.27
C CYS A 193 -6.27 5.43 22.71
N PRO A 194 -5.24 4.68 23.14
CA PRO A 194 -5.15 4.19 24.52
C PRO A 194 -4.49 5.19 25.49
N LEU A 195 -3.80 6.22 25.00
CA LEU A 195 -3.06 7.19 25.80
C LEU A 195 -3.95 7.89 26.84
N GLY A 196 -3.43 8.07 28.07
CA GLY A 196 -4.17 8.57 29.22
C GLY A 196 -4.84 7.46 30.05
N SER A 197 -4.61 6.19 29.71
CA SER A 197 -5.05 5.03 30.52
C SER A 197 -4.10 4.75 31.70
N GLY A 198 -2.95 5.43 31.74
CA GLY A 198 -1.93 5.22 32.78
C GLY A 198 -1.45 3.78 32.80
N ALA A 199 -1.07 3.28 33.97
CA ALA A 199 -0.60 1.90 34.09
C ALA A 199 -1.72 0.86 33.92
N LEU A 200 -2.95 1.19 34.35
CA LEU A 200 -4.14 0.32 34.23
C LEU A 200 -5.48 0.99 34.60
N ALA A 201 -5.46 2.09 35.37
CA ALA A 201 -6.66 2.65 36.03
C ALA A 201 -7.06 4.05 35.54
N GLY A 202 -6.45 4.53 34.46
CA GLY A 202 -6.60 5.90 33.99
C GLY A 202 -5.57 6.84 34.61
N THR A 203 -5.32 7.96 33.93
CA THR A 203 -4.52 9.05 34.47
C THR A 203 -5.24 9.75 35.63
N ALA A 204 -4.48 10.21 36.63
CA ALA A 204 -5.01 10.93 37.81
C ALA A 204 -5.26 12.43 37.56
N TYR A 205 -5.16 12.85 36.29
CA TYR A 205 -5.34 14.23 35.86
C TYR A 205 -6.61 14.34 34.99
N PRO A 206 -7.32 15.49 35.00
CA PRO A 206 -8.54 15.68 34.22
C PRO A 206 -8.22 15.95 32.73
N ILE A 207 -7.44 15.06 32.11
CA ILE A 207 -7.05 15.14 30.70
C ILE A 207 -8.23 14.76 29.81
N ASP A 208 -8.54 15.63 28.84
CA ASP A 208 -9.48 15.32 27.78
C ASP A 208 -8.86 14.32 26.81
N ARG A 209 -9.27 13.04 26.93
CA ARG A 209 -8.73 11.95 26.12
C ARG A 209 -9.27 11.94 24.70
N ASP A 210 -10.46 12.51 24.44
CA ASP A 210 -10.97 12.59 23.06
C ASP A 210 -10.22 13.67 22.29
N ALA A 211 -9.93 14.81 22.91
CA ALA A 211 -9.03 15.82 22.33
C ALA A 211 -7.62 15.26 22.09
N LEU A 212 -7.07 14.48 23.04
CA LEU A 212 -5.78 13.82 22.87
C LEU A 212 -5.78 12.81 21.71
N ALA A 213 -6.86 12.03 21.56
CA ALA A 213 -7.03 11.09 20.46
C ALA A 213 -7.03 11.82 19.11
N GLN A 214 -7.80 12.91 18.99
CA GLN A 214 -7.87 13.73 17.77
C GLN A 214 -6.50 14.34 17.41
N ASN A 215 -5.76 14.85 18.41
CA ASN A 215 -4.42 15.40 18.20
C ASN A 215 -3.41 14.36 17.66
N LEU A 216 -3.63 13.08 17.97
CA LEU A 216 -2.84 11.95 17.46
C LEU A 216 -3.41 11.34 16.18
N GLY A 217 -4.47 11.95 15.62
CA GLY A 217 -5.16 11.48 14.41
C GLY A 217 -5.98 10.22 14.61
N PHE A 218 -6.26 9.82 15.85
CA PHE A 218 -7.18 8.70 16.13
C PHE A 218 -8.64 9.17 16.07
N ARG A 219 -9.54 8.29 15.65
CA ARG A 219 -10.99 8.61 15.64
C ARG A 219 -11.60 8.88 17.01
N ARG A 220 -11.13 8.21 18.07
CA ARG A 220 -11.65 8.39 19.45
C ARG A 220 -10.72 7.82 20.51
N ALA A 221 -10.95 8.17 21.77
CA ALA A 221 -10.34 7.49 22.90
C ALA A 221 -10.93 6.07 23.13
N THR A 222 -10.13 5.17 23.70
CA THR A 222 -10.62 3.89 24.26
C THR A 222 -11.52 4.13 25.49
N ARG A 223 -12.35 3.16 25.86
CA ARG A 223 -13.42 3.35 26.87
C ARG A 223 -13.11 2.75 28.25
N ASN A 224 -12.08 1.90 28.34
CA ASN A 224 -11.73 1.20 29.56
C ASN A 224 -10.21 1.11 29.68
N SER A 225 -9.64 1.56 30.79
CA SER A 225 -8.18 1.64 30.95
C SER A 225 -7.51 0.29 31.14
N LEU A 226 -8.19 -0.71 31.74
CA LEU A 226 -7.67 -2.06 31.88
C LEU A 226 -7.49 -2.69 30.49
N ASP A 227 -8.55 -2.58 29.68
CA ASP A 227 -8.56 -3.03 28.29
C ASP A 227 -7.49 -2.31 27.45
N SER A 228 -7.40 -0.97 27.53
CA SER A 228 -6.43 -0.18 26.76
C SER A 228 -4.99 -0.67 26.87
N VAL A 229 -4.57 -1.08 28.07
CA VAL A 229 -3.18 -1.48 28.34
C VAL A 229 -2.94 -2.96 28.13
N SER A 230 -4.01 -3.77 28.04
CA SER A 230 -3.95 -5.22 27.82
C SER A 230 -4.32 -5.64 26.38
N ASP A 231 -4.94 -4.76 25.59
CA ASP A 231 -5.39 -5.04 24.22
C ASP A 231 -4.23 -5.27 23.25
N ARG A 232 -4.24 -6.43 22.58
CA ARG A 232 -3.39 -6.78 21.43
C ARG A 232 -4.18 -7.41 20.28
N ASP A 233 -5.49 -7.18 20.23
CA ASP A 233 -6.35 -7.72 19.17
C ASP A 233 -5.91 -7.20 17.80
N HIS A 234 -5.57 -5.91 17.72
CA HIS A 234 -5.04 -5.29 16.50
C HIS A 234 -3.75 -5.94 15.99
N VAL A 235 -2.88 -6.44 16.87
CA VAL A 235 -1.66 -7.17 16.46
C VAL A 235 -2.03 -8.50 15.82
N MET A 236 -2.86 -9.30 16.50
CA MET A 236 -3.33 -10.60 15.99
C MET A 236 -4.14 -10.45 14.70
N GLU A 237 -4.96 -9.41 14.60
CA GLU A 237 -5.80 -9.14 13.44
C GLU A 237 -4.98 -8.72 12.22
N MET A 238 -3.97 -7.86 12.39
CA MET A 238 -3.03 -7.52 11.33
C MET A 238 -2.24 -8.75 10.85
N MET A 239 -1.72 -9.57 11.78
CA MET A 239 -1.05 -10.84 11.44
C MET A 239 -1.99 -11.85 10.77
N SER A 240 -3.27 -11.86 11.12
CA SER A 240 -4.28 -12.70 10.49
C SER A 240 -4.54 -12.27 9.04
N ALA A 241 -4.70 -10.97 8.80
CA ALA A 241 -4.81 -10.42 7.45
C ALA A 241 -3.58 -10.77 6.60
N ALA A 242 -2.38 -10.59 7.15
CA ALA A 242 -1.13 -10.98 6.50
C ALA A 242 -1.06 -12.48 6.20
N SER A 243 -1.43 -13.35 7.14
CA SER A 243 -1.43 -14.80 6.96
C SER A 243 -2.37 -15.25 5.84
N MET A 244 -3.56 -14.65 5.75
CA MET A 244 -4.50 -14.94 4.66
C MET A 244 -3.97 -14.45 3.30
N SER A 245 -3.39 -13.26 3.25
CA SER A 245 -2.83 -12.71 2.01
C SER A 245 -1.59 -13.48 1.53
N MET A 246 -0.70 -13.87 2.44
CA MET A 246 0.43 -14.76 2.14
C MET A 246 -0.03 -16.12 1.62
N LEU A 247 -1.16 -16.65 2.11
CA LEU A 247 -1.76 -17.86 1.53
C LEU A 247 -2.18 -17.62 0.08
N HIS A 248 -2.82 -16.49 -0.25
CA HIS A 248 -3.16 -16.17 -1.63
C HIS A 248 -1.91 -16.03 -2.53
N LEU A 249 -0.89 -15.32 -2.05
CA LEU A 249 0.42 -15.20 -2.72
C LEU A 249 1.06 -16.58 -2.95
N SER A 250 0.98 -17.48 -1.97
CA SER A 250 1.53 -18.84 -2.08
C SER A 250 0.87 -19.66 -3.19
N ARG A 251 -0.45 -19.49 -3.39
CA ARG A 251 -1.18 -20.15 -4.49
C ARG A 251 -0.79 -19.58 -5.86
N MET A 252 -0.68 -18.26 -5.96
CA MET A 252 -0.23 -17.60 -7.19
C MET A 252 1.19 -18.03 -7.56
N ALA A 253 2.08 -18.08 -6.56
CA ALA A 253 3.42 -18.58 -6.72
C ALA A 253 3.44 -20.03 -7.21
N GLU A 254 2.61 -20.91 -6.65
CA GLU A 254 2.51 -22.31 -7.11
C GLU A 254 2.11 -22.40 -8.59
N ASP A 255 1.06 -21.67 -9.00
CA ASP A 255 0.59 -21.65 -10.39
C ASP A 255 1.70 -21.14 -11.33
N MET A 256 2.36 -20.04 -10.98
CA MET A 256 3.41 -19.45 -11.80
C MET A 256 4.67 -20.34 -11.87
N ILE A 257 5.05 -21.00 -10.77
CA ILE A 257 6.14 -21.99 -10.76
C ILE A 257 5.80 -23.15 -11.70
N PHE A 258 4.56 -23.67 -11.63
CA PHE A 258 4.09 -24.71 -12.54
C PHE A 258 4.08 -24.24 -13.99
N TYR A 259 3.59 -23.03 -14.28
CA TYR A 259 3.53 -22.45 -15.62
C TYR A 259 4.90 -22.13 -16.23
N ASN A 260 5.92 -21.91 -15.39
CA ASN A 260 7.29 -21.64 -15.81
C ASN A 260 8.12 -22.93 -15.98
N SER A 261 7.56 -24.11 -15.66
CA SER A 261 8.27 -25.39 -15.79
C SER A 261 8.56 -25.73 -17.26
N GLY A 262 9.51 -26.63 -17.50
CA GLY A 262 9.80 -27.11 -18.86
C GLY A 262 8.65 -27.91 -19.47
N GLU A 263 7.87 -28.59 -18.64
CA GLU A 263 6.72 -29.43 -19.03
C GLU A 263 5.52 -28.60 -19.51
N SER A 264 5.26 -27.45 -18.88
CA SER A 264 4.18 -26.55 -19.31
C SER A 264 4.69 -25.50 -20.29
N GLY A 265 5.75 -24.77 -19.91
CA GLY A 265 6.35 -23.67 -20.65
C GLY A 265 5.35 -22.58 -21.02
N PHE A 266 4.33 -22.33 -20.21
CA PHE A 266 3.28 -21.35 -20.50
C PHE A 266 3.76 -19.91 -20.32
N ILE A 267 4.63 -19.68 -19.35
CA ILE A 267 5.23 -18.38 -19.09
C ILE A 267 6.76 -18.49 -19.12
N GLU A 268 7.40 -17.34 -19.30
CA GLU A 268 8.80 -17.09 -19.00
C GLU A 268 8.89 -15.84 -18.13
N LEU A 269 9.56 -15.97 -16.99
CA LEU A 269 9.82 -14.87 -16.07
C LEU A 269 11.06 -14.06 -16.50
N ALA A 270 11.07 -12.78 -16.15
CA ALA A 270 12.19 -11.89 -16.43
C ALA A 270 13.46 -12.27 -15.65
N ASP A 271 14.63 -11.90 -16.19
CA ASP A 271 15.93 -12.15 -15.55
C ASP A 271 16.08 -11.39 -14.22
N THR A 272 15.34 -10.28 -14.05
CA THR A 272 15.34 -9.46 -12.83
C THR A 272 14.74 -10.16 -11.61
N VAL A 273 13.96 -11.22 -11.82
CA VAL A 273 13.25 -11.97 -10.75
C VAL A 273 13.60 -13.46 -10.75
N THR A 274 14.56 -13.87 -11.57
CA THR A 274 15.01 -15.26 -11.67
C THR A 274 16.50 -15.39 -11.44
N SER A 275 16.96 -16.59 -11.09
CA SER A 275 18.38 -16.93 -11.07
C SER A 275 18.72 -18.00 -12.10
N GLY A 276 19.99 -18.07 -12.46
CA GLY A 276 20.54 -19.13 -13.31
C GLY A 276 21.24 -20.22 -12.51
N SER A 277 21.59 -21.31 -13.19
CA SER A 277 22.54 -22.30 -12.68
C SER A 277 23.92 -22.10 -13.29
N SER A 278 24.97 -22.13 -12.48
CA SER A 278 26.36 -22.11 -12.96
C SER A 278 26.72 -23.33 -13.81
N LEU A 279 25.96 -24.43 -13.70
CA LEU A 279 26.16 -25.68 -14.45
C LEU A 279 25.27 -25.79 -15.70
N MET A 280 24.08 -25.20 -15.67
CA MET A 280 23.03 -25.39 -16.69
C MET A 280 22.54 -24.03 -17.21
N PRO A 281 23.13 -23.52 -18.31
CA PRO A 281 22.87 -22.16 -18.79
C PRO A 281 21.44 -21.93 -19.29
N GLN A 282 20.70 -23.00 -19.61
CA GLN A 282 19.29 -22.93 -20.04
C GLN A 282 18.29 -22.82 -18.88
N LYS A 283 18.72 -23.04 -17.62
CA LYS A 283 17.81 -23.16 -16.48
C LYS A 283 17.58 -21.79 -15.82
N LYS A 284 16.37 -21.26 -15.93
CA LYS A 284 15.88 -20.11 -15.15
C LYS A 284 15.03 -20.60 -13.96
N ASN A 285 15.48 -20.31 -12.74
CA ASN A 285 14.79 -20.71 -11.52
C ASN A 285 13.83 -19.60 -11.05
N PRO A 286 12.58 -19.93 -10.69
CA PRO A 286 11.60 -18.97 -10.20
C PRO A 286 11.80 -18.61 -8.70
N ASP A 287 13.03 -18.24 -8.33
CA ASP A 287 13.45 -18.05 -6.92
C ASP A 287 12.56 -17.07 -6.15
N ALA A 288 12.15 -15.97 -6.78
CA ALA A 288 11.25 -14.99 -6.18
C ALA A 288 9.92 -15.64 -5.74
N LEU A 289 9.32 -16.46 -6.60
CA LEU A 289 8.07 -17.16 -6.33
C LEU A 289 8.25 -18.26 -5.27
N GLU A 290 9.36 -18.99 -5.32
CA GLU A 290 9.70 -19.99 -4.30
C GLU A 290 9.85 -19.35 -2.92
N LEU A 291 10.51 -18.19 -2.82
CA LEU A 291 10.66 -17.42 -1.59
C LEU A 291 9.32 -16.86 -1.10
N ILE A 292 8.47 -16.32 -1.98
CA ILE A 292 7.12 -15.86 -1.62
C ILE A 292 6.32 -17.01 -0.98
N ARG A 293 6.30 -18.18 -1.63
CA ARG A 293 5.62 -19.37 -1.10
C ARG A 293 6.23 -19.83 0.23
N GLY A 294 7.56 -19.92 0.32
CA GLY A 294 8.27 -20.35 1.54
C GLY A 294 8.09 -19.40 2.73
N ARG A 295 8.08 -18.08 2.48
CA ARG A 295 7.85 -17.04 3.49
C ARG A 295 6.42 -17.05 4.05
N THR A 296 5.48 -17.79 3.46
CA THR A 296 4.15 -17.97 4.07
C THR A 296 4.23 -18.60 5.45
N GLY A 297 5.13 -19.58 5.66
CA GLY A 297 5.24 -20.29 6.93
C GLY A 297 5.65 -19.40 8.10
N ARG A 298 6.54 -18.43 7.89
CA ARG A 298 7.01 -17.55 8.96
C ARG A 298 5.92 -16.59 9.46
N VAL A 299 5.10 -16.06 8.55
CA VAL A 299 3.98 -15.15 8.89
C VAL A 299 2.91 -15.89 9.71
N TYR A 300 2.56 -17.12 9.30
CA TYR A 300 1.69 -17.98 10.10
C TYR A 300 2.28 -18.34 11.46
N GLY A 301 3.61 -18.56 11.51
CA GLY A 301 4.34 -18.81 12.76
C GLY A 301 4.20 -17.65 13.74
N SER A 302 4.41 -16.41 13.30
CA SER A 302 4.25 -15.20 14.12
C SER A 302 2.84 -15.07 14.68
N LEU A 303 1.81 -15.31 13.86
CA LEU A 303 0.41 -15.29 14.31
C LEU A 303 0.15 -16.35 15.40
N SER A 304 0.60 -17.58 15.18
CA SER A 304 0.43 -18.68 16.12
C SER A 304 1.11 -18.40 17.46
N ALA A 305 2.35 -17.87 17.42
CA ALA A 305 3.10 -17.46 18.60
C ALA A 305 2.36 -16.37 19.37
N MET A 306 1.92 -15.30 18.70
CA MET A 306 1.21 -14.19 19.33
C MET A 306 -0.09 -14.65 20.02
N MET A 307 -0.89 -15.48 19.33
CA MET A 307 -2.11 -16.05 19.91
C MET A 307 -1.83 -16.90 21.16
N MET A 308 -0.73 -17.67 21.16
CA MET A 308 -0.33 -18.47 22.31
C MET A 308 0.16 -17.60 23.48
N THR A 309 0.89 -16.52 23.19
CA THR A 309 1.38 -15.57 24.20
C THR A 309 0.24 -14.88 24.95
N VAL A 310 -0.83 -14.47 24.26
CA VAL A 310 -1.97 -13.80 24.92
C VAL A 310 -2.97 -14.77 25.56
N LYS A 311 -2.90 -16.06 25.22
CA LYS A 311 -3.86 -17.06 25.69
C LYS A 311 -3.85 -17.14 27.22
N ALA A 312 -5.01 -16.90 27.84
CA ALA A 312 -5.23 -16.97 29.28
C ALA A 312 -4.33 -16.03 30.12
N LEU A 313 -3.83 -14.95 29.53
CA LEU A 313 -3.07 -13.93 30.23
C LEU A 313 -4.02 -13.14 31.17
N PRO A 314 -3.73 -13.01 32.48
CA PRO A 314 -4.60 -12.27 33.39
C PRO A 314 -4.54 -10.77 33.08
N LEU A 315 -5.63 -10.04 33.33
CA LEU A 315 -5.59 -8.58 33.20
C LEU A 315 -4.68 -7.94 34.27
N ALA A 316 -4.05 -6.79 33.99
CA ALA A 316 -4.13 -5.99 32.76
C ALA A 316 -2.87 -6.13 31.87
N TYR A 317 -1.80 -5.38 32.16
CA TYR A 317 -0.53 -5.52 31.46
C TYR A 317 0.35 -6.57 32.14
N ASN A 318 0.99 -7.43 31.33
CA ASN A 318 2.02 -8.38 31.77
C ASN A 318 3.22 -8.29 30.82
N LYS A 319 4.42 -8.60 31.32
CA LYS A 319 5.67 -8.46 30.55
C LYS A 319 5.70 -9.37 29.32
N ASP A 320 4.94 -10.46 29.31
CA ASP A 320 4.69 -11.34 28.16
C ASP A 320 4.29 -10.55 26.90
N MET A 321 3.58 -9.43 27.08
CA MET A 321 3.16 -8.55 25.99
C MET A 321 4.32 -7.78 25.34
N GLN A 322 5.57 -7.93 25.79
CA GLN A 322 6.75 -7.41 25.08
C GLN A 322 7.03 -8.19 23.78
N GLU A 323 6.57 -9.45 23.70
CA GLU A 323 6.68 -10.35 22.53
C GLU A 323 5.77 -9.95 21.35
N ASP A 324 4.97 -8.90 21.50
CA ASP A 324 4.04 -8.41 20.48
C ASP A 324 4.73 -7.76 19.27
N LYS A 325 5.99 -7.32 19.41
CA LYS A 325 6.70 -6.50 18.43
C LYS A 325 7.49 -7.31 17.43
N GLU A 326 8.39 -8.20 17.88
CA GLU A 326 9.33 -8.90 16.98
C GLU A 326 8.59 -9.70 15.90
N GLY A 327 7.59 -10.50 16.29
CA GLY A 327 6.78 -11.27 15.35
C GLY A 327 5.92 -10.39 14.43
N LEU A 328 5.42 -9.26 14.92
CA LEU A 328 4.61 -8.33 14.13
C LEU A 328 5.45 -7.64 13.06
N PHE A 329 6.61 -7.13 13.47
CA PHE A 329 7.56 -6.45 12.60
C PHE A 329 8.01 -7.37 11.46
N ASP A 330 8.46 -8.60 11.78
CA ASP A 330 8.84 -9.59 10.75
C ASP A 330 7.69 -9.95 9.82
N ALA A 331 6.47 -10.09 10.36
CA ALA A 331 5.30 -10.45 9.57
C ALA A 331 4.86 -9.35 8.60
N MET A 332 4.85 -8.09 9.04
CA MET A 332 4.48 -6.95 8.19
C MET A 332 5.54 -6.69 7.12
N ASP A 333 6.82 -6.70 7.48
CA ASP A 333 7.93 -6.54 6.53
C ASP A 333 7.90 -7.66 5.47
N THR A 334 7.76 -8.91 5.92
CA THR A 334 7.68 -10.06 5.01
C THR A 334 6.50 -9.94 4.06
N TRP A 335 5.33 -9.53 4.56
CA TRP A 335 4.14 -9.39 3.73
C TRP A 335 4.31 -8.28 2.69
N HIS A 336 4.79 -7.11 3.10
CA HIS A 336 5.11 -5.99 2.22
C HIS A 336 6.10 -6.41 1.12
N ASP A 337 7.24 -7.00 1.48
CA ASP A 337 8.24 -7.50 0.53
C ASP A 337 7.65 -8.48 -0.49
N CYS A 338 6.80 -9.40 -0.04
CA CYS A 338 6.22 -10.42 -0.91
C CYS A 338 5.18 -9.84 -1.87
N LEU A 339 4.42 -8.82 -1.47
CA LEU A 339 3.51 -8.10 -2.35
C LEU A 339 4.27 -7.36 -3.46
N ASP A 340 5.31 -6.62 -3.08
CA ASP A 340 6.13 -5.87 -4.03
C ASP A 340 6.88 -6.80 -4.98
N MET A 341 7.45 -7.89 -4.47
CA MET A 341 8.13 -8.89 -5.29
C MET A 341 7.15 -9.63 -6.22
N ALA A 342 5.94 -9.91 -5.76
CA ALA A 342 4.90 -10.51 -6.60
C ALA A 342 4.51 -9.57 -7.74
N ALA A 343 4.37 -8.26 -7.48
CA ALA A 343 4.12 -7.27 -8.53
C ALA A 343 5.28 -7.25 -9.55
N LEU A 344 6.52 -7.27 -9.07
CA LEU A 344 7.72 -7.32 -9.91
C LEU A 344 7.78 -8.60 -10.78
N CYS A 345 7.28 -9.75 -10.31
CA CYS A 345 7.21 -10.97 -11.13
C CYS A 345 6.29 -10.85 -12.35
N PHE A 346 5.37 -9.89 -12.38
CA PHE A 346 4.56 -9.57 -13.55
C PHE A 346 5.23 -8.56 -14.48
N GLU A 347 6.25 -7.84 -14.02
CA GLU A 347 7.00 -6.92 -14.88
C GLU A 347 7.89 -7.71 -15.86
N GLY A 348 7.61 -7.57 -17.16
CA GLY A 348 8.36 -8.27 -18.20
C GLY A 348 8.06 -9.77 -18.33
N ILE A 349 6.99 -10.26 -17.69
CA ILE A 349 6.53 -11.64 -17.89
C ILE A 349 6.15 -11.87 -19.36
N THR A 350 6.61 -12.98 -19.92
CA THR A 350 6.27 -13.39 -21.29
C THR A 350 5.33 -14.58 -21.25
N ILE A 351 4.22 -14.50 -21.99
CA ILE A 351 3.24 -15.60 -22.09
C ILE A 351 3.39 -16.24 -23.47
N HIS A 352 3.68 -17.54 -23.51
CA HIS A 352 3.85 -18.31 -24.74
C HIS A 352 2.50 -18.74 -25.32
N LYS A 353 1.82 -17.80 -25.99
CA LYS A 353 0.45 -17.96 -26.53
C LYS A 353 0.24 -19.26 -27.32
N ASP A 354 1.21 -19.64 -28.17
CA ASP A 354 1.10 -20.85 -28.99
C ASP A 354 1.13 -22.13 -28.13
N LYS A 355 1.98 -22.16 -27.09
CA LYS A 355 2.07 -23.30 -26.16
C LYS A 355 0.82 -23.41 -25.29
N THR A 356 0.30 -22.29 -24.81
CA THR A 356 -0.91 -22.30 -23.99
C THR A 356 -2.15 -22.72 -24.80
N LEU A 357 -2.28 -22.24 -26.05
CA LEU A 357 -3.33 -22.67 -26.96
C LEU A 357 -3.22 -24.17 -27.28
N GLN A 358 -2.02 -24.64 -27.64
CA GLN A 358 -1.78 -26.05 -27.92
C GLN A 358 -2.15 -26.94 -26.72
N ALA A 359 -1.77 -26.54 -25.51
CA ALA A 359 -2.11 -27.27 -24.30
C ALA A 359 -3.62 -27.27 -24.00
N ALA A 360 -4.33 -26.19 -24.31
CA ALA A 360 -5.79 -26.08 -24.13
C ALA A 360 -6.59 -26.92 -25.14
N GLN A 361 -6.04 -27.16 -26.34
CA GLN A 361 -6.62 -28.05 -27.36
C GLN A 361 -6.43 -29.54 -27.03
N GLN A 362 -5.47 -29.85 -26.16
CA GLN A 362 -5.22 -31.23 -25.72
C GLN A 362 -6.12 -31.64 -24.55
N GLY A 363 -6.22 -32.96 -24.33
CA GLY A 363 -6.90 -33.52 -23.15
C GLY A 363 -8.43 -33.61 -23.28
N HIS A 364 -8.98 -33.44 -24.48
CA HIS A 364 -10.42 -33.52 -24.74
C HIS A 364 -11.25 -32.56 -23.86
N ALA A 365 -10.70 -31.38 -23.57
CA ALA A 365 -11.32 -30.34 -22.75
C ALA A 365 -12.68 -29.88 -23.30
N ASN A 366 -12.86 -29.96 -24.62
CA ASN A 366 -14.11 -29.66 -25.35
C ASN A 366 -15.17 -30.79 -25.30
N ALA A 367 -14.92 -31.87 -24.56
CA ALA A 367 -15.92 -32.92 -24.32
C ALA A 367 -17.18 -32.37 -23.64
N THR A 368 -17.03 -31.37 -22.75
CA THR A 368 -18.19 -30.75 -22.10
C THR A 368 -19.08 -30.07 -23.12
N GLU A 369 -18.50 -29.40 -24.12
CA GLU A 369 -19.22 -28.73 -25.21
C GLU A 369 -19.98 -29.72 -26.08
N LEU A 370 -19.42 -30.91 -26.32
CA LEU A 370 -20.17 -31.97 -27.02
C LEU A 370 -21.37 -32.43 -26.19
N ALA A 371 -21.23 -32.51 -24.86
CA ALA A 371 -22.33 -32.90 -23.98
C ALA A 371 -23.42 -31.81 -23.97
N ASP A 372 -23.04 -30.54 -23.85
CA ASP A 372 -23.97 -29.41 -23.89
C ASP A 372 -24.63 -29.25 -25.26
N TYR A 373 -23.91 -29.56 -26.35
CA TYR A 373 -24.48 -29.64 -27.70
C TYR A 373 -25.57 -30.71 -27.79
N LEU A 374 -25.33 -31.92 -27.29
CA LEU A 374 -26.35 -32.98 -27.26
C LEU A 374 -27.54 -32.58 -26.38
N VAL A 375 -27.30 -31.89 -25.27
CA VAL A 375 -28.36 -31.32 -24.43
C VAL A 375 -29.19 -30.29 -25.20
N SER A 376 -28.55 -29.43 -25.99
CA SER A 376 -29.24 -28.46 -26.84
C SER A 376 -30.10 -29.12 -27.93
N LYS A 377 -29.74 -30.35 -28.36
CA LYS A 377 -30.52 -31.19 -29.28
C LYS A 377 -31.56 -32.07 -28.57
N GLY A 378 -31.77 -31.89 -27.26
CA GLY A 378 -32.84 -32.53 -26.49
C GLY A 378 -32.45 -33.78 -25.70
N ILE A 379 -31.17 -34.17 -25.67
CA ILE A 379 -30.71 -35.32 -24.88
C ILE A 379 -30.52 -34.92 -23.41
N PRO A 380 -31.04 -35.66 -22.42
CA PRO A 380 -30.77 -35.38 -21.01
C PRO A 380 -29.28 -35.39 -20.68
N PHE A 381 -28.80 -34.46 -19.85
CA PHE A 381 -27.37 -34.26 -19.57
C PHE A 381 -26.61 -35.54 -19.15
N ARG A 382 -27.19 -36.41 -18.32
CA ARG A 382 -26.53 -37.65 -17.90
C ARG A 382 -26.32 -38.64 -19.07
N GLU A 383 -27.25 -38.66 -20.01
CA GLU A 383 -27.15 -39.49 -21.21
C GLU A 383 -26.15 -38.88 -22.19
N ALA A 384 -26.22 -37.56 -22.42
CA ALA A 384 -25.23 -36.82 -23.20
C ALA A 384 -23.80 -37.04 -22.67
N HIS A 385 -23.59 -36.90 -21.36
CA HIS A 385 -22.29 -37.17 -20.72
C HIS A 385 -21.82 -38.61 -20.93
N HIS A 386 -22.71 -39.60 -20.87
CA HIS A 386 -22.34 -41.00 -21.13
C HIS A 386 -21.91 -41.20 -22.59
N ILE A 387 -22.70 -40.68 -23.55
CA ILE A 387 -22.40 -40.73 -24.99
C ILE A 387 -21.03 -40.10 -25.27
N VAL A 388 -20.79 -38.91 -24.72
CA VAL A 388 -19.51 -38.20 -24.87
C VAL A 388 -18.36 -38.99 -24.24
N GLY A 389 -18.58 -39.62 -23.08
CA GLY A 389 -17.56 -40.46 -22.45
C GLY A 389 -17.09 -41.59 -23.38
N VAL A 390 -18.02 -42.23 -24.09
CA VAL A 390 -17.68 -43.26 -25.09
C VAL A 390 -16.97 -42.65 -26.31
N ALA A 391 -17.41 -41.48 -26.78
CA ALA A 391 -16.76 -40.78 -27.89
C ALA A 391 -15.31 -40.38 -27.55
N VAL A 392 -15.04 -39.91 -26.32
CA VAL A 392 -13.70 -39.58 -25.82
C VAL A 392 -12.81 -40.82 -25.78
N VAL A 393 -13.32 -41.96 -25.29
CA VAL A 393 -12.55 -43.23 -25.31
C VAL A 393 -12.14 -43.59 -26.74
N SER A 394 -13.06 -43.48 -27.70
CA SER A 394 -12.77 -43.76 -29.11
C SER A 394 -11.75 -42.79 -29.71
N ALA A 395 -11.84 -41.49 -29.38
CA ALA A 395 -10.87 -40.50 -29.83
C ALA A 395 -9.45 -40.77 -29.28
N ILE A 396 -9.36 -41.18 -28.00
CA ILE A 396 -8.10 -41.59 -27.37
C ILE A 396 -7.51 -42.84 -28.06
N GLU A 397 -8.33 -43.86 -28.32
CA GLU A 397 -7.91 -45.07 -29.03
C GLU A 397 -7.40 -44.78 -30.45
N GLN A 398 -7.99 -43.79 -31.12
CA GLN A 398 -7.58 -43.33 -32.46
C GLN A 398 -6.44 -42.31 -32.44
N GLY A 399 -6.04 -41.82 -31.25
CA GLY A 399 -4.99 -40.82 -31.09
C GLY A 399 -5.31 -39.46 -31.71
N CYS A 400 -6.59 -39.07 -31.75
CA CYS A 400 -7.05 -37.82 -32.35
C CYS A 400 -7.90 -36.98 -31.39
N ALA A 401 -8.09 -35.69 -31.69
CA ALA A 401 -9.00 -34.81 -30.95
C ALA A 401 -10.48 -35.09 -31.30
N LEU A 402 -11.43 -34.63 -30.47
CA LEU A 402 -12.87 -34.87 -30.73
C LEU A 402 -13.32 -34.23 -32.05
N GLU A 403 -12.85 -33.02 -32.33
CA GLU A 403 -13.10 -32.26 -33.57
C GLU A 403 -12.40 -32.87 -34.80
N ALA A 404 -11.50 -33.83 -34.62
CA ALA A 404 -10.86 -34.57 -35.70
C ALA A 404 -11.62 -35.85 -36.08
N LEU A 405 -12.62 -36.27 -35.29
CA LEU A 405 -13.48 -37.39 -35.64
C LEU A 405 -14.37 -37.01 -36.84
N PRO A 406 -14.46 -37.86 -37.88
CA PRO A 406 -15.39 -37.64 -38.99
C PRO A 406 -16.85 -37.61 -38.50
N LEU A 407 -17.71 -36.86 -39.20
CA LEU A 407 -19.10 -36.68 -38.81
C LEU A 407 -19.83 -38.03 -38.77
N GLU A 408 -19.52 -38.91 -39.72
CA GLU A 408 -20.07 -40.27 -39.78
C GLU A 408 -19.69 -41.09 -38.54
N THR A 409 -18.51 -40.86 -37.96
CA THR A 409 -18.07 -41.51 -36.70
C THR A 409 -18.81 -40.90 -35.51
N LEU A 410 -18.95 -39.57 -35.46
CA LEU A 410 -19.69 -38.90 -34.39
C LEU A 410 -21.15 -39.36 -34.36
N GLN A 411 -21.77 -39.51 -35.52
CA GLN A 411 -23.16 -39.98 -35.67
C GLN A 411 -23.37 -41.43 -35.21
N GLN A 412 -22.32 -42.25 -35.11
CA GLN A 412 -22.41 -43.59 -34.50
C GLN A 412 -22.63 -43.53 -32.99
N PHE A 413 -22.16 -42.47 -32.32
CA PHE A 413 -22.42 -42.25 -30.89
C PHE A 413 -23.79 -41.64 -30.63
N SER A 414 -24.23 -40.70 -31.48
CA SER A 414 -25.59 -40.17 -31.44
C SER A 414 -26.06 -39.63 -32.80
N PRO A 415 -27.22 -40.07 -33.31
CA PRO A 415 -27.70 -39.67 -34.63
C PRO A 415 -28.15 -38.21 -34.72
N VAL A 416 -28.26 -37.49 -33.59
CA VAL A 416 -28.63 -36.07 -33.57
C VAL A 416 -27.45 -35.13 -33.84
N ILE A 417 -26.23 -35.68 -33.98
CA ILE A 417 -25.02 -34.91 -34.29
C ILE A 417 -25.00 -34.56 -35.79
N GLU A 418 -24.88 -33.27 -36.06
CA GLU A 418 -24.84 -32.66 -37.39
C GLU A 418 -23.53 -31.86 -37.57
N ASP A 419 -23.29 -31.33 -38.76
CA ASP A 419 -22.07 -30.59 -39.12
C ASP A 419 -21.81 -29.35 -38.22
N ASP A 420 -22.86 -28.80 -37.61
CA ASP A 420 -22.78 -27.67 -36.66
C ASP A 420 -21.99 -28.00 -35.37
N VAL A 421 -21.75 -29.28 -35.08
CA VAL A 421 -20.97 -29.73 -33.92
C VAL A 421 -19.54 -29.20 -33.93
N TYR A 422 -18.90 -29.12 -35.11
CA TYR A 422 -17.51 -28.72 -35.22
C TYR A 422 -17.29 -27.28 -34.79
N ALA A 423 -18.25 -26.40 -35.09
CA ALA A 423 -18.22 -25.02 -34.61
C ALA A 423 -18.30 -24.95 -33.08
N MET A 424 -19.04 -25.86 -32.45
CA MET A 424 -19.22 -25.92 -30.99
C MET A 424 -17.98 -26.46 -30.26
N LEU A 425 -17.18 -27.30 -30.93
CA LEU A 425 -15.96 -27.89 -30.36
C LEU A 425 -14.73 -26.96 -30.40
N THR A 426 -14.82 -25.81 -31.07
CA THR A 426 -13.74 -24.82 -31.12
C THR A 426 -13.48 -24.19 -29.74
N ILE A 427 -12.22 -23.85 -29.46
CA ILE A 427 -11.83 -23.14 -28.22
C ILE A 427 -12.59 -21.82 -28.09
N GLU A 428 -12.77 -21.10 -29.20
CA GLU A 428 -13.50 -19.85 -29.26
C GLU A 428 -14.96 -20.04 -28.81
N SER A 429 -15.63 -21.10 -29.26
CA SER A 429 -16.98 -21.43 -28.81
C SER A 429 -17.01 -21.80 -27.34
N CYS A 430 -16.07 -22.65 -26.86
CA CYS A 430 -15.94 -22.97 -25.44
C CYS A 430 -15.90 -21.68 -24.60
N LEU A 431 -15.01 -20.75 -24.92
CA LEU A 431 -14.90 -19.50 -24.19
C LEU A 431 -16.19 -18.68 -24.27
N ALA A 432 -16.76 -18.49 -25.46
CA ALA A 432 -17.95 -17.67 -25.70
C ALA A 432 -19.22 -18.17 -24.98
N GLN A 433 -19.38 -19.49 -24.79
CA GLN A 433 -20.57 -20.04 -24.12
C GLN A 433 -20.61 -19.70 -22.62
N ARG A 434 -19.45 -19.47 -21.98
CA ARG A 434 -19.33 -19.16 -20.54
C ARG A 434 -19.58 -17.67 -20.27
N ARG A 435 -20.74 -17.18 -20.71
CA ARG A 435 -21.14 -15.76 -20.73
C ARG A 435 -21.90 -15.27 -19.50
N ALA A 436 -22.12 -16.13 -18.50
CA ALA A 436 -22.68 -15.70 -17.22
C ALA A 436 -21.68 -14.80 -16.47
N LEU A 437 -22.17 -14.00 -15.51
CA LEU A 437 -21.30 -13.15 -14.69
C LEU A 437 -20.19 -13.98 -14.03
N GLY A 438 -18.95 -13.52 -14.19
CA GLY A 438 -17.76 -14.23 -13.68
C GLY A 438 -17.33 -15.42 -14.56
N GLY A 439 -17.95 -15.62 -15.71
CA GLY A 439 -17.49 -16.58 -16.71
C GLY A 439 -16.33 -16.06 -17.56
N VAL A 440 -15.77 -16.93 -18.40
CA VAL A 440 -14.56 -16.67 -19.19
C VAL A 440 -14.83 -16.14 -20.60
N ALA A 441 -16.10 -15.93 -20.97
CA ALA A 441 -16.43 -15.32 -22.25
C ALA A 441 -15.73 -13.95 -22.41
N PRO A 442 -15.27 -13.58 -23.62
CA PRO A 442 -14.54 -12.35 -23.86
C PRO A 442 -15.23 -11.11 -23.29
N GLU A 443 -16.55 -10.98 -23.46
CA GLU A 443 -17.32 -9.86 -22.92
C GLU A 443 -17.35 -9.81 -21.39
N GLN A 444 -17.36 -10.96 -20.72
CA GLN A 444 -17.37 -11.06 -19.25
C GLN A 444 -16.01 -10.72 -18.67
N VAL A 445 -14.93 -11.19 -19.29
CA VAL A 445 -13.57 -10.84 -18.88
C VAL A 445 -13.33 -9.35 -19.12
N SER A 446 -13.76 -8.79 -20.25
CA SER A 446 -13.67 -7.33 -20.50
C SER A 446 -14.45 -6.53 -19.45
N PHE A 447 -15.66 -6.96 -19.10
CA PHE A 447 -16.44 -6.34 -18.05
C PHE A 447 -15.71 -6.37 -16.70
N ALA A 448 -15.15 -7.51 -16.31
CA ALA A 448 -14.42 -7.66 -15.05
C ALA A 448 -13.15 -6.79 -15.00
N ILE A 449 -12.38 -6.68 -16.09
CA ILE A 449 -11.22 -5.78 -16.19
C ILE A 449 -11.67 -4.32 -15.98
N GLN A 450 -12.74 -3.89 -16.65
CA GLN A 450 -13.24 -2.52 -16.53
C GLN A 450 -13.74 -2.20 -15.12
N GLU A 451 -14.45 -3.13 -14.47
CA GLU A 451 -14.89 -2.93 -13.09
C GLU A 451 -13.73 -2.92 -12.10
N ALA A 452 -12.71 -3.77 -12.30
CA ALA A 452 -11.49 -3.77 -11.51
C ALA A 452 -10.74 -2.43 -11.65
N GLN A 453 -10.57 -1.93 -12.88
CA GLN A 453 -9.92 -0.63 -13.11
C GLN A 453 -10.70 0.51 -12.44
N LYS A 454 -12.04 0.56 -12.60
CA LYS A 454 -12.88 1.57 -11.92
C LYS A 454 -12.75 1.51 -10.40
N ARG A 455 -12.61 0.31 -9.83
CA ARG A 455 -12.45 0.11 -8.39
C ARG A 455 -11.10 0.65 -7.91
N LEU A 456 -10.02 0.37 -8.63
CA LEU A 456 -8.69 0.90 -8.33
C LEU A 456 -8.63 2.43 -8.50
N ASP A 457 -9.16 2.96 -9.60
CA ASP A 457 -9.22 4.42 -9.85
C ASP A 457 -9.93 5.19 -8.72
N LYS A 458 -10.99 4.60 -8.14
CA LYS A 458 -11.70 5.17 -6.99
C LYS A 458 -10.85 5.21 -5.71
N ARG A 459 -9.92 4.28 -5.51
CA ARG A 459 -9.01 4.27 -4.36
C ARG A 459 -7.91 5.32 -4.49
N PHE A 460 -7.39 5.48 -5.70
CA PHE A 460 -6.41 6.52 -6.02
C PHE A 460 -7.02 7.93 -6.11
N THR A 461 -8.35 8.04 -6.10
CA THR A 461 -9.02 9.33 -5.98
C THR A 461 -8.84 9.84 -4.55
N PRO A 462 -8.08 10.94 -4.34
CA PRO A 462 -7.83 11.44 -3.00
C PRO A 462 -9.16 11.72 -2.29
N LYS A 463 -9.33 11.22 -1.04
CA LYS A 463 -10.41 11.69 -0.13
C LYS A 463 -10.29 13.18 0.21
N VAL A 464 -9.17 13.78 -0.20
CA VAL A 464 -8.88 15.20 -0.13
C VAL A 464 -9.71 15.93 -1.18
N THR A 465 -10.60 16.82 -0.73
CA THR A 465 -11.35 17.68 -1.65
C THR A 465 -10.46 18.84 -2.04
N VAL A 466 -10.20 19.03 -3.34
CA VAL A 466 -9.46 20.20 -3.82
C VAL A 466 -10.40 21.15 -4.54
N ARG A 467 -10.37 22.41 -4.12
CA ARG A 467 -11.18 23.49 -4.70
C ARG A 467 -10.34 24.74 -4.95
N SER A 468 -10.86 25.67 -5.74
CA SER A 468 -10.28 27.01 -5.85
C SER A 468 -10.36 27.74 -4.50
N ALA A 469 -9.33 28.52 -4.19
CA ALA A 469 -9.26 29.32 -2.98
C ALA A 469 -10.30 30.46 -2.98
N ARG A 470 -10.73 30.84 -1.78
CA ARG A 470 -11.66 31.95 -1.49
C ARG A 470 -10.95 32.97 -0.62
N LEU A 471 -11.45 34.21 -0.57
CA LEU A 471 -10.91 35.24 0.32
C LEU A 471 -10.94 34.84 1.80
N THR A 472 -11.86 33.97 2.20
CA THR A 472 -11.95 33.41 3.55
C THR A 472 -10.80 32.47 3.91
N ASP A 473 -10.07 31.95 2.91
CA ASP A 473 -8.96 31.01 3.11
C ASP A 473 -7.62 31.72 3.30
N LEU A 474 -7.59 33.05 3.14
CA LEU A 474 -6.37 33.84 3.01
C LEU A 474 -5.44 33.71 4.21
N ASP A 475 -5.97 33.77 5.43
CA ASP A 475 -5.15 33.70 6.64
C ASP A 475 -4.45 32.34 6.77
N THR A 476 -5.15 31.25 6.42
CA THR A 476 -4.56 29.90 6.46
C THR A 476 -3.52 29.72 5.34
N ILE A 477 -3.81 30.20 4.12
CA ILE A 477 -2.85 30.17 3.00
C ILE A 477 -1.60 30.98 3.35
N GLU A 478 -1.75 32.18 3.91
CA GLU A 478 -0.61 33.00 4.37
C GLU A 478 0.20 32.26 5.42
N GLY A 479 -0.45 31.64 6.41
CA GLY A 479 0.19 30.80 7.41
C GLY A 479 1.05 29.69 6.80
N MET A 480 0.51 28.94 5.83
CA MET A 480 1.24 27.87 5.13
C MET A 480 2.42 28.41 4.32
N VAL A 481 2.20 29.48 3.54
CA VAL A 481 3.25 30.09 2.71
C VAL A 481 4.39 30.62 3.59
N VAL A 482 4.08 31.30 4.70
CA VAL A 482 5.08 31.79 5.65
C VAL A 482 5.83 30.64 6.32
N TYR A 483 5.13 29.58 6.72
CA TYR A 483 5.74 28.40 7.32
C TYR A 483 6.77 27.75 6.38
N TRP A 484 6.36 27.43 5.15
CA TRP A 484 7.23 26.80 4.16
C TRP A 484 8.33 27.73 3.66
N ALA A 485 8.10 29.04 3.65
CA ALA A 485 9.14 30.01 3.34
C ALA A 485 10.22 30.10 4.43
N LYS A 486 9.85 29.98 5.71
CA LYS A 486 10.82 29.92 6.83
C LYS A 486 11.72 28.69 6.76
N LEU A 487 11.18 27.56 6.32
CA LEU A 487 11.95 26.33 6.08
C LEU A 487 12.81 26.41 4.80
N GLY A 488 12.62 27.45 3.98
CA GLY A 488 13.32 27.61 2.72
C GLY A 488 12.79 26.71 1.61
N GLU A 489 11.59 26.16 1.73
CA GLU A 489 10.96 25.34 0.68
C GLU A 489 10.17 26.18 -0.33
N ASN A 490 9.60 27.30 0.13
CA ASN A 490 8.86 28.24 -0.70
C ASN A 490 9.49 29.65 -0.67
N LEU A 491 9.21 30.47 -1.67
CA LEU A 491 9.54 31.90 -1.61
C LEU A 491 8.55 32.66 -0.71
N PRO A 492 9.02 33.64 0.09
CA PRO A 492 8.13 34.50 0.86
C PRO A 492 7.23 35.32 -0.08
N ARG A 493 5.97 35.51 0.31
CA ARG A 493 4.99 36.29 -0.46
C ARG A 493 4.36 37.35 0.44
N ASP A 494 4.18 38.55 -0.10
CA ASP A 494 3.49 39.61 0.61
C ASP A 494 1.98 39.36 0.64
N ARG A 495 1.31 39.73 1.73
CA ARG A 495 -0.14 39.54 1.89
C ARG A 495 -0.94 40.20 0.77
N HIS A 496 -0.54 41.37 0.26
CA HIS A 496 -1.23 42.02 -0.87
C HIS A 496 -1.07 41.22 -2.17
N GLU A 497 0.05 40.52 -2.35
CA GLU A 497 0.26 39.62 -3.48
C GLU A 497 -0.67 38.41 -3.39
N LEU A 498 -0.78 37.80 -2.20
CA LEU A 498 -1.71 36.69 -1.95
C LEU A 498 -3.17 37.10 -2.20
N VAL A 499 -3.59 38.29 -1.75
CA VAL A 499 -4.93 38.83 -2.00
C VAL A 499 -5.19 39.02 -3.49
N ARG A 500 -4.27 39.64 -4.24
CA ARG A 500 -4.43 39.86 -5.69
C ARG A 500 -4.49 38.55 -6.47
N ASN A 501 -3.73 37.55 -6.02
CA ASN A 501 -3.58 36.28 -6.72
C ASN A 501 -4.48 35.17 -6.18
N ILE A 502 -5.38 35.44 -5.23
CA ILE A 502 -6.19 34.40 -4.57
C ILE A 502 -6.94 33.51 -5.56
N GLY A 503 -7.41 34.05 -6.70
CA GLY A 503 -8.09 33.27 -7.75
C GLY A 503 -7.20 32.27 -8.50
N LEU A 504 -5.88 32.40 -8.38
CA LEU A 504 -4.89 31.46 -8.93
C LEU A 504 -4.62 30.29 -7.99
N PHE A 505 -4.95 30.43 -6.70
CA PHE A 505 -4.74 29.40 -5.70
C PHE A 505 -5.83 28.31 -5.76
N ALA A 506 -5.40 27.09 -5.48
CA ALA A 506 -6.22 25.96 -5.09
C ALA A 506 -5.83 25.55 -3.67
N VAL A 507 -6.80 24.97 -2.96
CA VAL A 507 -6.64 24.49 -1.59
C VAL A 507 -7.18 23.08 -1.45
N SER A 508 -6.49 22.26 -0.66
CA SER A 508 -6.97 20.95 -0.25
C SER A 508 -7.70 21.06 1.08
N GLU A 509 -8.79 20.32 1.21
CA GLU A 509 -9.62 20.28 2.41
C GLU A 509 -9.84 18.85 2.89
N HIS A 510 -9.82 18.67 4.21
CA HIS A 510 -10.20 17.44 4.88
C HIS A 510 -11.19 17.77 6.00
N GLN A 511 -12.41 17.20 5.93
CA GLN A 511 -13.48 17.42 6.92
C GLN A 511 -13.83 18.90 7.21
N GLY A 512 -13.53 19.80 6.27
CA GLY A 512 -13.81 21.24 6.40
C GLY A 512 -12.59 22.09 6.77
N ASP A 513 -11.47 21.46 7.15
CA ASP A 513 -10.21 22.14 7.45
C ASP A 513 -9.31 22.22 6.22
N LEU A 514 -8.65 23.37 6.06
CA LEU A 514 -7.69 23.63 4.98
C LEU A 514 -6.36 22.97 5.30
N THR A 515 -5.99 21.97 4.51
CA THR A 515 -4.84 21.08 4.76
C THR A 515 -3.67 21.32 3.81
N GLY A 516 -3.84 22.18 2.80
CA GLY A 516 -2.78 22.52 1.86
C GLY A 516 -3.20 23.58 0.85
N CYS A 517 -2.22 24.19 0.19
CA CYS A 517 -2.41 25.19 -0.86
C CYS A 517 -1.41 25.01 -2.00
N GLY A 518 -1.75 25.54 -3.17
CA GLY A 518 -0.84 25.68 -4.30
C GLY A 518 -1.44 26.63 -5.33
N SER A 519 -0.62 27.30 -6.14
CA SER A 519 -1.07 28.27 -7.12
C SER A 519 -0.55 27.95 -8.51
N LEU A 520 -1.36 28.22 -9.54
CA LEU A 520 -0.97 28.11 -10.95
C LEU A 520 -0.76 29.51 -11.51
N TYR A 521 0.49 29.92 -11.68
CA TYR A 521 0.86 31.22 -12.22
C TYR A 521 1.15 31.14 -13.72
N ILE A 522 0.53 31.98 -14.53
CA ILE A 522 0.59 31.89 -15.99
C ILE A 522 1.54 32.94 -16.53
N TYR A 523 2.53 32.53 -17.33
CA TYR A 523 3.51 33.44 -17.94
C TYR A 523 3.19 33.84 -19.36
N ASP A 524 2.60 32.95 -20.16
CA ASP A 524 2.08 33.19 -21.51
C ASP A 524 1.08 32.10 -21.92
N SER A 525 0.70 32.07 -23.19
CA SER A 525 -0.28 31.14 -23.75
C SER A 525 0.13 29.67 -23.70
N GLY A 526 1.41 29.36 -23.46
CA GLY A 526 1.91 27.97 -23.49
C GLY A 526 2.56 27.51 -22.19
N LEU A 527 2.95 28.42 -21.29
CA LEU A 527 3.74 28.10 -20.09
C LEU A 527 3.10 28.63 -18.80
N ALA A 528 2.99 27.74 -17.80
CA ALA A 528 2.60 28.08 -16.44
C ALA A 528 3.58 27.50 -15.40
N GLU A 529 3.56 28.05 -14.19
CA GLU A 529 4.34 27.59 -13.05
C GLU A 529 3.42 27.20 -11.91
N ILE A 530 3.73 26.08 -11.25
CA ILE A 530 3.10 25.75 -9.98
C ILE A 530 3.97 26.32 -8.86
N ARG A 531 3.39 27.24 -8.08
CA ARG A 531 4.07 27.99 -7.01
C ARG A 531 3.36 27.82 -5.68
N SER A 532 4.10 28.09 -4.60
CA SER A 532 3.53 28.14 -3.23
C SER A 532 2.79 26.85 -2.88
N LEU A 533 3.29 25.72 -3.39
CA LEU A 533 2.76 24.41 -3.04
C LEU A 533 3.21 24.10 -1.61
N GLY A 534 2.26 23.84 -0.74
CA GLY A 534 2.53 23.55 0.66
C GLY A 534 1.38 22.79 1.29
N VAL A 535 1.71 21.79 2.10
CA VAL A 535 0.74 21.02 2.89
C VAL A 535 0.92 21.42 4.35
N GLU A 536 -0.16 21.49 5.12
CA GLU A 536 -0.07 21.84 6.54
C GLU A 536 0.71 20.78 7.33
N ALA A 537 1.43 21.21 8.37
CA ALA A 537 2.19 20.31 9.23
C ALA A 537 1.28 19.28 9.91
N GLY A 538 1.60 17.99 9.75
CA GLY A 538 0.77 16.89 10.22
C GLY A 538 -0.11 16.26 9.13
N TRP A 539 -0.27 16.91 7.98
CA TRP A 539 -1.02 16.40 6.81
C TRP A 539 -0.10 15.95 5.66
N GLN A 540 1.22 16.05 5.83
CA GLN A 540 2.18 15.55 4.83
C GLN A 540 2.05 14.03 4.65
N ARG A 541 2.37 13.54 3.45
CA ARG A 541 2.30 12.11 3.06
C ARG A 541 0.91 11.47 3.16
N GLN A 542 -0.15 12.29 3.18
CA GLN A 542 -1.54 11.82 3.16
C GLN A 542 -2.25 12.11 1.82
N GLY A 543 -1.49 12.32 0.74
CA GLY A 543 -2.00 12.53 -0.62
C GLY A 543 -2.50 13.95 -0.93
N HIS A 544 -2.41 14.91 -0.02
CA HIS A 544 -2.88 16.30 -0.23
C HIS A 544 -2.08 17.04 -1.30
N GLY A 545 -0.75 16.91 -1.27
CA GLY A 545 0.13 17.51 -2.29
C GLY A 545 -0.18 16.97 -3.69
N THR A 546 -0.34 15.66 -3.82
CA THR A 546 -0.71 15.01 -5.08
C THR A 546 -2.09 15.43 -5.57
N ALA A 547 -3.07 15.53 -4.67
CA ALA A 547 -4.41 16.02 -5.01
C ALA A 547 -4.37 17.47 -5.56
N LEU A 548 -3.60 18.34 -4.90
CA LEU A 548 -3.37 19.72 -5.34
C LEU A 548 -2.72 19.75 -6.72
N MET A 549 -1.67 18.96 -6.93
CA MET A 549 -0.96 18.86 -8.21
C MET A 549 -1.87 18.41 -9.35
N MET A 550 -2.63 17.33 -9.14
CA MET A 550 -3.62 16.84 -10.12
C MET A 550 -4.65 17.92 -10.46
N HIS A 551 -5.14 18.67 -9.47
CA HIS A 551 -6.09 19.76 -9.69
C HIS A 551 -5.48 20.90 -10.51
N LEU A 552 -4.25 21.32 -10.18
CA LEU A 552 -3.56 22.41 -10.88
C LEU A 552 -3.22 22.03 -12.33
N ILE A 553 -2.78 20.80 -12.58
CA ILE A 553 -2.51 20.29 -13.92
C ILE A 553 -3.80 20.17 -14.75
N LYS A 554 -4.89 19.72 -14.12
CA LYS A 554 -6.22 19.71 -14.76
C LYS A 554 -6.67 21.13 -15.13
N LYS A 555 -6.45 22.11 -14.25
CA LYS A 555 -6.75 23.53 -14.51
C LYS A 555 -5.91 24.06 -15.67
N ALA A 556 -4.60 23.78 -15.69
CA ALA A 556 -3.71 24.13 -16.80
C ALA A 556 -4.19 23.54 -18.14
N LYS A 557 -4.58 22.26 -18.14
CA LYS A 557 -5.15 21.59 -19.32
C LYS A 557 -6.45 22.23 -19.80
N GLN A 558 -7.34 22.61 -18.89
CA GLN A 558 -8.58 23.33 -19.25
C GLN A 558 -8.32 24.70 -19.87
N MET A 559 -7.17 25.31 -19.54
CA MET A 559 -6.73 26.59 -20.08
C MET A 559 -5.89 26.44 -21.37
N ALA A 560 -5.76 25.23 -21.91
CA ALA A 560 -4.94 24.90 -23.07
C ALA A 560 -3.45 25.27 -22.91
N ILE A 561 -2.93 25.24 -21.69
CA ILE A 561 -1.49 25.37 -21.42
C ILE A 561 -0.79 24.08 -21.87
N GLU A 562 0.32 24.22 -22.59
CA GLU A 562 1.06 23.09 -23.16
C GLU A 562 2.07 22.50 -22.17
N GLN A 563 2.69 23.36 -21.36
CA GLN A 563 3.74 22.98 -20.42
C GLN A 563 3.58 23.68 -19.07
N VAL A 564 3.83 22.94 -18.00
CA VAL A 564 3.92 23.48 -16.63
C VAL A 564 5.32 23.20 -16.09
N PHE A 565 5.88 24.11 -15.30
CA PHE A 565 7.14 23.88 -14.60
C PHE A 565 7.03 24.16 -13.11
N VAL A 566 8.01 23.64 -12.36
CA VAL A 566 8.22 23.88 -10.94
C VAL A 566 9.69 24.16 -10.66
N LEU A 567 9.94 25.01 -9.68
CA LEU A 567 11.24 25.17 -9.03
C LEU A 567 11.12 24.60 -7.62
N THR A 568 11.94 23.61 -7.27
CA THR A 568 11.76 22.86 -6.03
C THR A 568 13.08 22.33 -5.48
N ARG A 569 13.12 22.12 -4.15
CA ARG A 569 14.20 21.41 -3.44
C ARG A 569 13.86 19.94 -3.14
N VAL A 570 12.64 19.52 -3.46
CA VAL A 570 12.15 18.13 -3.31
C VAL A 570 11.83 17.53 -4.68
N PRO A 571 12.84 17.39 -5.58
CA PRO A 571 12.62 16.93 -6.94
C PRO A 571 12.03 15.52 -7.03
N GLU A 572 12.24 14.67 -6.02
CA GLU A 572 11.73 13.29 -5.96
C GLU A 572 10.20 13.26 -6.05
N PHE A 573 9.51 14.09 -5.25
CA PHE A 573 8.05 14.20 -5.23
C PHE A 573 7.48 14.51 -6.63
N PHE A 574 8.07 15.50 -7.32
CA PHE A 574 7.60 15.90 -8.65
C PHE A 574 7.98 14.89 -9.73
N THR A 575 9.14 14.24 -9.61
CA THR A 575 9.59 13.22 -10.56
C THR A 575 8.66 12.02 -10.55
N GLN A 576 8.20 11.60 -9.38
CA GLN A 576 7.18 10.54 -9.26
C GLN A 576 5.88 10.93 -9.97
N LEU A 577 5.47 12.20 -9.87
CA LEU A 577 4.29 12.74 -10.57
C LEU A 577 4.49 12.89 -12.09
N GLY A 578 5.62 12.43 -12.63
CA GLY A 578 5.93 12.47 -14.06
C GLY A 578 6.53 13.77 -14.55
N PHE A 579 7.02 14.65 -13.66
CA PHE A 579 7.82 15.80 -14.07
C PHE A 579 9.23 15.35 -14.45
N THR A 580 9.79 15.96 -15.48
CA THR A 580 11.14 15.68 -15.96
C THR A 580 12.09 16.82 -15.60
N PRO A 581 13.26 16.55 -15.01
CA PRO A 581 14.28 17.58 -14.74
C PRO A 581 14.71 18.31 -16.02
N VAL A 582 14.85 19.64 -15.93
CA VAL A 582 15.34 20.51 -17.01
C VAL A 582 16.36 21.51 -16.50
N SER A 583 17.18 22.06 -17.41
CA SER A 583 18.08 23.15 -17.04
C SER A 583 17.31 24.46 -16.87
N LYS A 584 17.59 25.24 -15.83
CA LYS A 584 17.00 26.58 -15.63
C LYS A 584 17.24 27.51 -16.82
N SER A 585 18.35 27.33 -17.54
CA SER A 585 18.67 28.11 -18.75
C SER A 585 17.73 27.85 -19.94
N GLN A 586 16.91 26.80 -19.87
CA GLN A 586 15.90 26.49 -20.88
C GLN A 586 14.53 27.12 -20.57
N LEU A 587 14.35 27.70 -19.38
CA LEU A 587 13.14 28.44 -19.01
C LEU A 587 13.24 29.90 -19.50
N PRO A 588 12.12 30.53 -19.92
CA PRO A 588 12.14 31.92 -20.39
C PRO A 588 12.72 32.89 -19.34
N GLU A 589 13.49 33.91 -19.74
CA GLU A 589 14.12 34.86 -18.78
C GLU A 589 13.13 35.51 -17.80
N LYS A 590 11.89 35.74 -18.23
CA LYS A 590 10.81 36.27 -17.37
C LYS A 590 10.47 35.39 -16.17
N VAL A 591 10.84 34.10 -16.20
CA VAL A 591 10.70 33.14 -15.08
C VAL A 591 11.63 33.49 -13.92
N MET A 592 12.78 34.11 -14.21
CA MET A 592 13.79 34.42 -13.20
C MET A 592 13.48 35.69 -12.40
N LYS A 593 12.36 36.37 -12.65
CA LYS A 593 11.97 37.59 -11.91
C LYS A 593 11.82 37.37 -10.41
N ASP A 594 11.28 36.22 -10.01
CA ASP A 594 11.13 35.88 -8.59
C ASP A 594 12.47 35.48 -7.94
N CYS A 595 13.52 35.21 -8.74
CA CYS A 595 14.86 34.96 -8.22
C CYS A 595 15.53 36.24 -7.71
N GLU A 596 15.19 37.42 -8.23
CA GLU A 596 15.76 38.71 -7.79
C GLU A 596 15.45 39.03 -6.33
N ILE A 597 14.34 38.50 -5.81
CA ILE A 597 13.90 38.66 -4.41
C ILE A 597 14.25 37.44 -3.54
N CYS A 598 14.92 36.42 -4.10
CA CYS A 598 15.27 35.21 -3.39
C CYS A 598 16.45 35.47 -2.41
N PRO A 599 16.30 35.17 -1.11
CA PRO A 599 17.37 35.35 -0.12
C PRO A 599 18.65 34.55 -0.44
N ARG A 600 18.52 33.50 -1.25
CA ARG A 600 19.60 32.59 -1.68
C ARG A 600 20.05 32.81 -3.12
N PHE A 601 19.74 33.94 -3.76
CA PHE A 601 20.00 34.20 -5.18
C PHE A 601 21.38 33.69 -5.70
N HIS A 602 22.46 33.91 -4.95
CA HIS A 602 23.83 33.48 -5.32
C HIS A 602 24.22 32.05 -4.90
N ALA A 603 23.34 31.33 -4.19
CA ALA A 603 23.52 29.97 -3.70
C ALA A 603 22.23 29.12 -3.91
N CYS A 604 21.53 29.35 -5.02
CA CYS A 604 20.26 28.70 -5.32
C CYS A 604 20.47 27.22 -5.66
N ASP A 605 19.88 26.36 -4.84
CA ASP A 605 19.91 24.89 -4.88
C ASP A 605 18.62 24.26 -5.44
N GLU A 606 17.62 25.07 -5.81
CA GLU A 606 16.40 24.56 -6.45
C GLU A 606 16.69 23.91 -7.80
N VAL A 607 16.00 22.82 -8.08
CA VAL A 607 15.99 22.14 -9.38
C VAL A 607 14.75 22.55 -10.16
N ALA A 608 14.89 22.73 -11.47
CA ALA A 608 13.76 22.97 -12.36
C ALA A 608 13.25 21.65 -12.93
N LEU A 609 11.94 21.42 -12.89
CA LEU A 609 11.30 20.30 -13.55
C LEU A 609 10.10 20.77 -14.38
N THR A 610 9.84 20.10 -15.50
CA THR A 610 8.73 20.40 -16.40
C THR A 610 7.80 19.21 -16.57
N TYR A 611 6.53 19.50 -16.85
CA TYR A 611 5.50 18.54 -17.20
C TYR A 611 4.83 18.98 -18.50
N ASN A 612 4.89 18.13 -19.53
CA ASN A 612 4.26 18.37 -20.82
C ASN A 612 2.82 17.84 -20.80
N ILE A 613 1.83 18.73 -20.88
CA ILE A 613 0.40 18.37 -20.80
C ILE A 613 -0.08 17.66 -22.07
N THR A 614 0.59 17.89 -23.21
CA THR A 614 0.18 17.41 -24.55
C THR A 614 0.91 16.15 -25.03
N GLY A 615 1.83 15.57 -24.24
CA GLY A 615 2.53 14.33 -24.59
C GLY A 615 1.70 13.05 -24.36
N PRO A 616 2.17 11.88 -24.82
CA PRO A 616 1.50 10.59 -24.62
C PRO A 616 1.65 10.07 -23.17
N ALA A 617 1.37 10.92 -22.18
CA ALA A 617 1.30 10.55 -20.78
C ALA A 617 -0.17 10.39 -20.39
N THR A 618 -0.59 9.15 -20.23
CA THR A 618 -1.83 8.78 -19.55
C THR A 618 -1.85 9.40 -18.17
N ILE A 619 -3.04 9.82 -17.73
CA ILE A 619 -3.33 10.21 -16.33
C ILE A 619 -2.87 9.13 -15.31
N SER A 620 -2.54 7.92 -15.78
CA SER A 620 -1.95 6.82 -15.00
C SER A 620 -0.62 7.16 -14.31
N THR A 621 0.19 8.11 -14.78
CA THR A 621 1.47 8.44 -14.11
C THR A 621 1.28 9.11 -12.74
N PHE A 622 0.15 9.77 -12.49
CA PHE A 622 -0.12 10.35 -11.17
C PHE A 622 -0.60 9.33 -10.13
N SER A 623 -0.91 8.10 -10.53
CA SER A 623 -1.35 7.03 -9.62
C SER A 623 -0.21 6.49 -8.74
N HIS A 624 1.03 6.53 -9.25
CA HIS A 624 2.21 6.04 -8.53
C HIS A 624 2.81 7.03 -7.53
N ALA A 625 2.42 8.30 -7.61
CA ALA A 625 3.06 9.40 -6.89
C ALA A 625 2.18 10.03 -5.80
N ALA A 626 1.07 9.37 -5.46
CA ALA A 626 0.21 9.78 -4.35
C ALA A 626 0.78 9.47 -2.95
N VAL A 627 2.00 8.91 -2.88
CA VAL A 627 2.41 8.00 -1.80
C VAL A 627 3.73 8.34 -1.08
N GLU A 628 4.59 9.24 -1.58
CA GLU A 628 5.79 9.65 -0.81
C GLU A 628 5.70 11.01 -0.12
#